data_AF-M6VLV9-F1
#
_entry.id   AF-M6VLV9-F1
#
_cell.length_a   1.000
_cell.length_b   1.000
_cell.length_c   1.000
_cell.angle_alpha   90.00
_cell.angle_beta   90.00
_cell.angle_gamma   90.00
#
_symmetry.space_group_name_H-M   'P 1'
#
loop_
_entity.id
_entity.type
_entity.pdbx_description
1 polymer ?
#
loop_
_entity_poly.entity_id
_entity_poly.type
_entity_poly.pdbx_seq_one_letter_code
_entity_poly.pdbx_strand_id
1 'polypeptide(L)'
;VFASQQLPKYKQLTYDALNKEFKDFSLPPDEDTDITEIMENHSYVCADTVVLYSASQRANQGRRRYRHSGSTSSIYLSEKLGGKQIGVLAHTTAIKGGPVFFHSIPNERMNTLGPIIQDHLPLRTPVFTDSAYQFLWNVYKNHRQINHSARSKDIRYQWARNRYSKLGCHSQVAEGNNRLLKSAFSSYCYIRPENSTRYLNEFSFLKNAHVFGLDVICENADVLAGGDDGGGVRWGSFRAETEGLKSPTVGIGAKGYELKKNDLSSKNWFHSLAKEFEYFPETESSRDNFTFQSGFSLLNPQASFQNVSVLLAKEMKAHNEFWTDQNRTPIQRRKELKHQKTASKIWNLISDGKENGSYHSVSEVCNLLNIHKVSAMLILRKWLKLKLIEKRRINQASYNRTIDFGIKKKAKEFPFLLYTNFKDKKSNDTLERLQ
;
A
#
# COMPACT_ATOMS: atom_id res chain seq x y z
N VAL A 1 13.94 20.98 7.81
CA VAL A 1 15.19 20.19 7.65
C VAL A 1 15.39 19.26 8.83
N PHE A 2 15.51 19.79 10.06
CA PHE A 2 15.66 18.96 11.28
C PHE A 2 14.63 17.82 11.39
N ALA A 3 13.33 18.14 11.29
CA ALA A 3 12.26 17.14 11.31
C ALA A 3 12.46 16.02 10.28
N SER A 4 12.78 16.38 9.03
CA SER A 4 13.05 15.43 7.95
C SER A 4 14.20 14.47 8.27
N GLN A 5 15.26 14.97 8.91
CA GLN A 5 16.43 14.16 9.27
C GLN A 5 16.15 13.18 10.42
N GLN A 6 15.22 13.52 11.33
CA GLN A 6 14.89 12.64 12.47
C GLN A 6 13.82 11.61 12.14
N LEU A 7 12.97 11.84 11.12
CA LEU A 7 11.91 10.90 10.75
C LEU A 7 12.37 9.46 10.46
N PRO A 8 13.52 9.20 9.81
CA PRO A 8 14.04 7.84 9.64
C PRO A 8 14.14 7.05 10.95
N LYS A 9 14.52 7.70 12.07
CA LYS A 9 14.59 7.06 13.38
C LYS A 9 13.22 6.57 13.85
N TYR A 10 12.21 7.45 13.80
CA TYR A 10 10.83 7.08 14.16
C TYR A 10 10.27 6.00 13.24
N LYS A 11 10.61 6.04 11.95
CA LYS A 11 10.22 4.99 11.00
C LYS A 11 10.81 3.64 11.39
N GLN A 12 12.10 3.59 11.72
CA GLN A 12 12.77 2.35 12.14
C GLN A 12 12.17 1.78 13.43
N LEU A 13 11.98 2.62 14.46
CA LEU A 13 11.34 2.20 15.72
C LEU A 13 9.93 1.65 15.50
N THR A 14 9.17 2.30 14.61
CA THR A 14 7.84 1.84 14.24
C THR A 14 7.90 0.49 13.53
N TYR A 15 8.82 0.34 12.57
CA TYR A 15 9.01 -0.88 11.82
C TYR A 15 9.37 -2.04 12.76
N ASP A 16 10.31 -1.82 13.67
CA ASP A 16 10.76 -2.84 14.63
C ASP A 16 9.65 -3.26 15.59
N ALA A 17 8.86 -2.29 16.09
CA ALA A 17 7.71 -2.56 16.94
C ALA A 17 6.65 -3.41 16.23
N LEU A 18 6.28 -3.03 15.00
CA LEU A 18 5.32 -3.78 14.18
C LEU A 18 5.84 -5.16 13.79
N ASN A 19 7.13 -5.26 13.47
CA ASN A 19 7.75 -6.54 13.07
C ASN A 19 7.77 -7.51 14.25
N LYS A 20 7.98 -7.00 15.47
CA LYS A 20 7.91 -7.80 16.70
C LYS A 20 6.48 -8.24 17.01
N GLU A 21 5.50 -7.33 16.88
CA GLU A 21 4.09 -7.64 17.16
C GLU A 21 3.52 -8.66 16.16
N PHE A 22 3.80 -8.49 14.86
CA PHE A 22 3.18 -9.27 13.78
C PHE A 22 4.07 -10.36 13.19
N LYS A 23 5.19 -10.70 13.84
CA LYS A 23 6.15 -11.69 13.33
C LYS A 23 5.48 -12.99 12.91
N ASP A 24 4.58 -13.53 13.74
CA ASP A 24 3.88 -14.81 13.51
C ASP A 24 2.37 -14.63 13.35
N PHE A 25 1.92 -13.40 13.07
CA PHE A 25 0.52 -13.08 12.96
C PHE A 25 -0.01 -13.25 11.53
N SER A 26 -1.20 -13.83 11.41
CA SER A 26 -1.92 -13.94 10.14
C SER A 26 -3.41 -13.79 10.38
N LEU A 27 -4.04 -12.94 9.58
CA LEU A 27 -5.49 -12.90 9.49
C LEU A 27 -6.03 -14.14 8.76
N PRO A 28 -7.31 -14.49 8.98
CA PRO A 28 -7.99 -15.49 8.17
C PRO A 28 -7.85 -15.15 6.69
N PRO A 29 -7.62 -16.12 5.80
CA PRO A 29 -7.35 -15.80 4.40
C PRO A 29 -8.63 -15.42 3.64
N ASP A 30 -9.81 -15.78 4.14
CA ASP A 30 -11.09 -15.22 3.69
C ASP A 30 -11.24 -13.76 4.15
N GLU A 31 -11.54 -12.87 3.20
CA GLU A 31 -11.75 -11.42 3.42
C GLU A 31 -13.14 -11.10 3.94
N ASP A 32 -14.12 -12.01 3.76
CA ASP A 32 -15.48 -11.84 4.25
C ASP A 32 -15.65 -12.35 5.71
N THR A 33 -14.58 -12.85 6.32
CA THR A 33 -14.55 -13.18 7.76
C THR A 33 -14.45 -11.92 8.61
N ASP A 34 -15.27 -11.86 9.67
CA ASP A 34 -15.17 -10.79 10.66
C ASP A 34 -13.89 -10.94 11.48
N ILE A 35 -13.07 -9.88 11.51
CA ILE A 35 -11.80 -9.86 12.23
C ILE A 35 -11.86 -8.99 13.49
N THR A 36 -13.05 -8.50 13.88
CA THR A 36 -13.21 -7.57 15.01
C THR A 36 -12.62 -8.13 16.31
N GLU A 37 -12.95 -9.36 16.67
CA GLU A 37 -12.43 -10.03 17.87
C GLU A 37 -10.92 -10.30 17.77
N ILE A 38 -10.45 -10.74 16.59
CA ILE A 38 -9.03 -11.02 16.34
C ILE A 38 -8.19 -9.75 16.48
N MET A 39 -8.73 -8.59 16.08
CA MET A 39 -8.01 -7.31 16.05
C MET A 39 -8.25 -6.42 17.27
N GLU A 40 -9.05 -6.86 18.24
CA GLU A 40 -9.46 -6.03 19.38
C GLU A 40 -8.26 -5.49 20.16
N ASN A 41 -7.31 -6.39 20.47
CA ASN A 41 -6.11 -6.12 21.26
C ASN A 41 -4.85 -5.89 20.42
N HIS A 42 -4.99 -5.77 19.11
CA HIS A 42 -3.87 -5.57 18.20
C HIS A 42 -3.86 -4.17 17.58
N SER A 43 -2.65 -3.69 17.31
CA SER A 43 -2.46 -2.51 16.48
C SER A 43 -2.86 -2.82 15.03
N TYR A 44 -3.24 -1.81 14.26
CA TYR A 44 -3.33 -1.94 12.81
C TYR A 44 -2.98 -0.63 12.15
N VAL A 45 -2.57 -0.73 10.89
CA VAL A 45 -2.23 0.42 10.07
C VAL A 45 -3.43 0.79 9.22
N CYS A 46 -3.84 2.05 9.24
CA CYS A 46 -4.70 2.61 8.22
C CYS A 46 -3.86 3.41 7.22
N ALA A 47 -4.04 3.12 5.94
CA ALA A 47 -3.41 3.88 4.86
C ALA A 47 -4.47 4.53 3.96
N ASP A 48 -4.30 5.83 3.71
CA ASP A 48 -5.23 6.64 2.91
C ASP A 48 -4.51 7.81 2.23
N THR A 49 -5.18 8.46 1.28
CA THR A 49 -4.67 9.64 0.58
C THR A 49 -5.62 10.81 0.66
N VAL A 50 -5.07 12.01 0.86
CA VAL A 50 -5.84 13.22 1.05
C VAL A 50 -5.30 14.39 0.23
N VAL A 51 -6.21 15.15 -0.37
CA VAL A 51 -5.88 16.40 -1.07
C VAL A 51 -5.88 17.55 -0.06
N LEU A 52 -4.76 18.26 0.04
CA LEU A 52 -4.61 19.44 0.90
C LEU A 52 -4.93 20.73 0.17
N TYR A 53 -4.38 20.89 -1.04
CA TYR A 53 -4.70 21.99 -1.95
C TYR A 53 -5.16 21.42 -3.28
N SER A 54 -6.26 21.95 -3.81
CA SER A 54 -6.81 21.50 -5.10
C SER A 54 -6.80 22.64 -6.12
N ALA A 55 -6.58 22.28 -7.38
CA ALA A 55 -6.81 23.11 -8.54
C ALA A 55 -8.32 23.36 -8.70
N SER A 56 -8.79 24.47 -8.16
CA SER A 56 -10.18 24.90 -8.28
C SER A 56 -10.55 25.21 -9.74
N GLN A 57 -11.85 25.31 -10.04
CA GLN A 57 -12.31 25.74 -11.36
C GLN A 57 -11.79 27.15 -11.72
N ARG A 58 -11.65 28.02 -10.72
CA ARG A 58 -11.05 29.35 -10.87
C ARG A 58 -9.56 29.25 -11.22
N ALA A 59 -8.80 28.37 -10.55
CA ALA A 59 -7.41 28.11 -10.91
C ALA A 59 -7.27 27.55 -12.33
N ASN A 60 -8.28 26.82 -12.80
CA ASN A 60 -8.38 26.34 -14.19
C ASN A 60 -8.98 27.36 -15.19
N GLN A 61 -9.13 28.63 -14.81
CA GLN A 61 -9.70 29.68 -15.67
C GLN A 61 -11.06 29.29 -16.27
N GLY A 62 -11.91 28.62 -15.48
CA GLY A 62 -13.23 28.14 -15.92
C GLY A 62 -13.20 26.86 -16.76
N ARG A 63 -12.02 26.37 -17.16
CA ARG A 63 -11.88 25.18 -18.01
C ARG A 63 -12.20 23.92 -17.21
N ARG A 64 -12.97 23.03 -17.83
CA ARG A 64 -13.19 21.68 -17.28
C ARG A 64 -11.90 20.88 -17.40
N ARG A 65 -11.57 20.11 -16.35
CA ARG A 65 -10.56 19.05 -16.42
C ARG A 65 -11.08 18.00 -17.41
N TYR A 66 -10.37 17.79 -18.52
CA TYR A 66 -10.75 16.77 -19.49
C TYR A 66 -10.44 15.40 -18.88
N ARG A 67 -11.44 14.51 -18.81
CA ARG A 67 -11.32 13.06 -18.56
C ARG A 67 -10.55 12.52 -17.34
N HIS A 68 -10.24 13.33 -16.34
CA HIS A 68 -9.63 12.83 -15.10
C HIS A 68 -10.55 13.04 -13.90
N SER A 69 -11.15 11.96 -13.41
CA SER A 69 -11.87 11.90 -12.13
C SER A 69 -10.96 11.36 -11.04
N GLY A 70 -10.97 11.96 -9.85
CA GLY A 70 -10.26 11.47 -8.67
C GLY A 70 -9.31 12.48 -8.04
N SER A 71 -8.77 12.15 -6.86
CA SER A 71 -7.91 13.01 -6.05
C SER A 71 -6.67 13.49 -6.80
N THR A 72 -5.99 12.59 -7.54
CA THR A 72 -4.82 12.95 -8.36
C THR A 72 -5.14 14.04 -9.38
N SER A 73 -6.25 13.91 -10.12
CA SER A 73 -6.62 14.94 -11.11
C SER A 73 -6.87 16.32 -10.48
N SER A 74 -7.21 16.34 -9.19
CA SER A 74 -7.57 17.56 -8.50
C SER A 74 -6.39 18.42 -8.12
N ILE A 75 -5.16 17.88 -8.11
CA ILE A 75 -3.95 18.61 -7.77
C ILE A 75 -3.22 19.19 -8.99
N TYR A 76 -3.65 18.86 -10.21
CA TYR A 76 -3.08 19.38 -11.45
C TYR A 76 -4.02 20.38 -12.12
N LEU A 77 -3.44 21.36 -12.81
CA LEU A 77 -4.17 22.20 -13.76
C LEU A 77 -4.63 21.37 -14.97
N SER A 78 -5.56 21.93 -15.76
CA SER A 78 -5.94 21.33 -17.04
C SER A 78 -4.74 21.27 -17.99
N GLU A 79 -4.67 20.25 -18.86
CA GLU A 79 -3.64 20.10 -19.90
C GLU A 79 -3.48 21.36 -20.76
N LYS A 80 -4.60 22.03 -21.09
CA LYS A 80 -4.60 23.30 -21.84
C LYS A 80 -3.93 24.48 -21.12
N LEU A 81 -3.61 24.33 -19.83
CA LEU A 81 -2.89 25.29 -18.99
C LEU A 81 -1.49 24.75 -18.62
N GLY A 82 -0.97 23.76 -19.37
CA GLY A 82 0.32 23.11 -19.15
C GLY A 82 0.33 22.07 -18.04
N GLY A 83 -0.84 21.71 -17.51
CA GLY A 83 -1.09 20.65 -16.53
C GLY A 83 -0.13 20.55 -15.36
N LYS A 84 0.39 21.70 -14.92
CA LYS A 84 1.29 21.84 -13.78
C LYS A 84 0.63 21.35 -12.49
N GLN A 85 1.40 20.67 -11.63
CA GLN A 85 0.98 20.39 -10.26
C GLN A 85 0.92 21.70 -9.47
N ILE A 86 -0.27 22.04 -8.99
CA ILE A 86 -0.48 23.20 -8.11
C ILE A 86 -1.03 22.79 -6.75
N GLY A 87 -1.57 21.57 -6.65
CA GLY A 87 -2.07 21.00 -5.41
C GLY A 87 -1.08 20.06 -4.74
N VAL A 88 -1.39 19.71 -3.50
CA VAL A 88 -0.63 18.74 -2.71
C VAL A 88 -1.53 17.56 -2.42
N LEU A 89 -1.05 16.36 -2.76
CA LEU A 89 -1.65 15.09 -2.39
C LEU A 89 -0.74 14.46 -1.33
N ALA A 90 -1.31 14.18 -0.16
CA ALA A 90 -0.61 13.60 0.96
C ALA A 90 -1.07 12.15 1.15
N HIS A 91 -0.12 11.22 1.16
CA HIS A 91 -0.34 9.86 1.65
C HIS A 91 -0.17 9.84 3.16
N THR A 92 -1.07 9.14 3.84
CA THR A 92 -1.08 9.01 5.29
C THR A 92 -0.98 7.53 5.64
N THR A 93 0.05 7.19 6.42
CA THR A 93 0.21 5.88 7.05
C THR A 93 0.10 6.09 8.55
N ALA A 94 -1.02 5.67 9.14
CA ALA A 94 -1.34 5.91 10.55
C ALA A 94 -1.57 4.61 11.31
N ILE A 95 -0.95 4.46 12.47
CA ILE A 95 -1.11 3.29 13.33
C ILE A 95 -2.13 3.58 14.42
N LYS A 96 -3.05 2.65 14.67
CA LYS A 96 -4.06 2.75 15.75
C LYS A 96 -3.35 2.99 17.09
N GLY A 97 -3.57 4.16 17.69
CA GLY A 97 -2.95 4.54 18.97
C GLY A 97 -1.44 4.79 18.91
N GLY A 98 -0.85 4.85 17.72
CA GLY A 98 0.59 4.95 17.52
C GLY A 98 1.00 6.11 16.60
N PRO A 99 2.18 6.02 15.96
CA PRO A 99 2.73 7.08 15.14
C PRO A 99 1.99 7.23 13.80
N VAL A 100 2.21 8.38 13.16
CA VAL A 100 1.66 8.71 11.85
C VAL A 100 2.74 9.31 10.96
N PHE A 101 2.73 8.90 9.69
CA PHE A 101 3.65 9.39 8.67
C PHE A 101 2.86 9.95 7.50
N PHE A 102 3.29 11.13 7.05
CA PHE A 102 2.71 11.81 5.90
C PHE A 102 3.77 11.96 4.80
N HIS A 103 3.40 11.62 3.57
CA HIS A 103 4.27 11.72 2.41
C HIS A 103 3.62 12.52 1.31
N SER A 104 4.37 13.44 0.70
CA SER A 104 3.89 14.11 -0.50
C SER A 104 4.04 13.18 -1.69
N ILE A 105 2.96 13.02 -2.46
CA ILE A 105 2.94 12.10 -3.59
C ILE A 105 2.38 12.79 -4.85
N PRO A 106 2.84 12.40 -6.05
CA PRO A 106 2.29 12.92 -7.30
C PRO A 106 0.94 12.28 -7.66
N ASN A 107 0.73 11.01 -7.31
CA ASN A 107 -0.44 10.25 -7.74
C ASN A 107 -0.72 9.05 -6.83
N GLU A 108 -1.94 8.51 -6.89
CA GLU A 108 -2.37 7.36 -6.07
C GLU A 108 -2.07 6.01 -6.75
N ARG A 109 -1.07 5.96 -7.65
CA ARG A 109 -0.74 4.71 -8.36
C ARG A 109 0.14 3.83 -7.49
N MET A 110 0.11 2.53 -7.80
CA MET A 110 0.91 1.50 -7.14
C MET A 110 2.42 1.81 -7.13
N ASN A 111 2.98 2.36 -8.22
CA ASN A 111 4.42 2.66 -8.31
C ASN A 111 4.86 3.73 -7.32
N THR A 112 3.93 4.61 -6.96
CA THR A 112 4.19 5.70 -6.02
C THR A 112 3.95 5.24 -4.60
N LEU A 113 2.78 4.64 -4.34
CA LEU A 113 2.36 4.25 -3.00
C LEU A 113 3.01 2.95 -2.50
N GLY A 114 3.21 1.97 -3.39
CA GLY A 114 3.74 0.65 -3.05
C GLY A 114 5.12 0.72 -2.36
N PRO A 115 6.13 1.39 -2.96
CA PRO A 115 7.45 1.54 -2.35
C PRO A 115 7.39 2.29 -1.01
N ILE A 116 6.57 3.34 -0.89
CA ILE A 116 6.42 4.11 0.35
C ILE A 116 5.88 3.22 1.46
N ILE A 117 4.83 2.45 1.19
CA ILE A 117 4.21 1.57 2.18
C ILE A 117 5.19 0.43 2.56
N GLN A 118 5.88 -0.15 1.57
CA GLN A 118 6.86 -1.23 1.77
C GLN A 118 8.07 -0.78 2.61
N ASP A 119 8.55 0.44 2.41
CA ASP A 119 9.63 1.04 3.21
C ASP A 119 9.23 1.23 4.69
N HIS A 120 7.93 1.44 4.95
CA HIS A 120 7.44 1.75 6.31
C HIS A 120 6.91 0.56 7.10
N LEU A 121 6.42 -0.49 6.43
CA LEU A 121 5.63 -1.52 7.10
C LEU A 121 6.15 -2.93 6.83
N PRO A 122 6.37 -3.74 7.87
CA PRO A 122 6.65 -5.18 7.71
C PRO A 122 5.50 -5.89 6.99
N LEU A 123 5.82 -6.88 6.13
CA LEU A 123 4.86 -7.55 5.23
C LEU A 123 3.71 -8.28 5.93
N ARG A 124 3.88 -8.66 7.21
CA ARG A 124 2.84 -9.32 8.03
C ARG A 124 1.95 -8.34 8.79
N THR A 125 2.23 -7.04 8.73
CA THR A 125 1.41 -6.04 9.43
C THR A 125 -0.01 -5.99 8.85
N PRO A 126 -1.07 -5.95 9.68
CA PRO A 126 -2.43 -5.68 9.23
C PRO A 126 -2.55 -4.25 8.69
N VAL A 127 -2.86 -4.13 7.40
CA VAL A 127 -3.03 -2.84 6.71
C VAL A 127 -4.46 -2.71 6.21
N PHE A 128 -5.17 -1.68 6.65
CA PHE A 128 -6.55 -1.40 6.26
C PHE A 128 -6.62 -0.14 5.40
N THR A 129 -7.25 -0.25 4.24
CA THR A 129 -7.31 0.86 3.27
C THR A 129 -8.70 1.02 2.67
N ASP A 130 -8.92 2.12 1.96
CA ASP A 130 -10.03 2.19 1.00
C ASP A 130 -9.74 1.29 -0.24
N SER A 131 -10.76 1.10 -1.05
CA SER A 131 -10.78 0.29 -2.27
C SER A 131 -9.95 0.85 -3.41
N ALA A 132 -9.28 2.00 -3.25
CA ALA A 132 -8.32 2.53 -4.21
C ALA A 132 -6.99 1.75 -4.19
N TYR A 133 -6.61 1.17 -3.04
CA TYR A 133 -5.33 0.50 -2.82
C TYR A 133 -5.34 -0.98 -3.25
N GLN A 134 -6.05 -1.29 -4.35
CA GLN A 134 -6.28 -2.67 -4.80
C GLN A 134 -5.02 -3.39 -5.29
N PHE A 135 -3.85 -2.83 -5.11
CA PHE A 135 -2.58 -3.47 -5.43
C PHE A 135 -1.91 -4.10 -4.21
N LEU A 136 -2.27 -3.67 -2.99
CA LEU A 136 -1.62 -4.13 -1.76
C LEU A 136 -1.93 -5.59 -1.41
N TRP A 137 -3.02 -6.18 -1.92
CA TRP A 137 -3.40 -7.58 -1.64
C TRP A 137 -2.32 -8.60 -2.02
N ASN A 138 -1.42 -8.26 -2.95
CA ASN A 138 -0.34 -9.15 -3.34
C ASN A 138 0.95 -8.93 -2.54
N VAL A 139 1.04 -7.82 -1.81
CA VAL A 139 2.23 -7.44 -1.02
C VAL A 139 2.02 -7.79 0.45
N TYR A 140 0.88 -7.41 1.01
CA TYR A 140 0.54 -7.61 2.41
C TYR A 140 -0.54 -8.69 2.54
N LYS A 141 -0.19 -9.81 3.16
CA LYS A 141 -1.11 -10.93 3.38
C LYS A 141 -2.32 -10.52 4.23
N ASN A 142 -2.08 -9.67 5.22
CA ASN A 142 -3.08 -9.20 6.19
C ASN A 142 -3.77 -7.89 5.74
N HIS A 143 -3.67 -7.55 4.45
CA HIS A 143 -4.34 -6.39 3.89
C HIS A 143 -5.85 -6.59 3.84
N ARG A 144 -6.61 -5.58 4.28
CA ARG A 144 -8.06 -5.51 4.12
C ARG A 144 -8.47 -4.20 3.50
N GLN A 145 -9.58 -4.24 2.75
CA GLN A 145 -10.14 -3.07 2.10
C GLN A 145 -11.58 -2.86 2.50
N ILE A 146 -11.94 -1.60 2.66
CA ILE A 146 -13.32 -1.16 2.71
C ILE A 146 -13.66 -0.38 1.45
N ASN A 147 -14.93 -0.37 1.06
CA ASN A 147 -15.44 0.46 -0.03
C ASN A 147 -16.38 1.50 0.55
N HIS A 148 -15.88 2.71 0.79
CA HIS A 148 -16.67 3.82 1.34
C HIS A 148 -17.76 4.33 0.40
N SER A 149 -17.64 4.03 -0.89
CA SER A 149 -18.63 4.39 -1.92
C SER A 149 -19.71 3.31 -2.11
N ALA A 150 -19.66 2.22 -1.33
CA ALA A 150 -20.66 1.15 -1.43
C ALA A 150 -22.05 1.67 -1.02
N ARG A 151 -22.98 1.60 -1.97
CA ARG A 151 -24.39 1.94 -1.74
C ARG A 151 -25.13 0.82 -1.02
N SER A 152 -26.26 1.16 -0.41
CA SER A 152 -27.16 0.16 0.15
C SER A 152 -27.61 -0.86 -0.88
N LYS A 153 -27.72 -2.13 -0.45
CA LYS A 153 -28.37 -3.19 -1.22
C LYS A 153 -29.90 -3.06 -1.18
N ASP A 154 -30.44 -2.40 -0.15
CA ASP A 154 -31.86 -2.12 -0.06
C ASP A 154 -32.22 -0.99 -1.04
N ILE A 155 -33.17 -1.27 -1.93
CA ILE A 155 -33.66 -0.37 -2.96
C ILE A 155 -34.18 0.94 -2.34
N ARG A 156 -34.78 0.89 -1.14
CA ARG A 156 -35.31 2.07 -0.44
C ARG A 156 -34.21 3.07 -0.07
N TYR A 157 -33.00 2.59 0.15
CA TYR A 157 -31.86 3.38 0.62
C TYR A 157 -30.72 3.42 -0.38
N GLN A 158 -31.01 3.32 -1.68
CA GLN A 158 -29.99 3.22 -2.73
C GLN A 158 -29.00 4.40 -2.77
N TRP A 159 -29.38 5.57 -2.22
CA TRP A 159 -28.50 6.74 -2.10
C TRP A 159 -27.70 6.79 -0.79
N ALA A 160 -28.07 5.98 0.20
CA ALA A 160 -27.32 5.85 1.43
C ALA A 160 -26.02 5.09 1.17
N ARG A 161 -24.92 5.60 1.75
CA ARG A 161 -23.62 4.91 1.77
C ARG A 161 -23.61 4.01 2.98
N ASN A 162 -23.44 2.71 2.75
CA ASN A 162 -23.86 1.76 3.76
C ASN A 162 -22.81 1.34 4.77
N ARG A 163 -21.53 1.68 4.63
CA ARG A 163 -20.48 1.15 5.53
C ARG A 163 -19.28 2.09 5.68
N TYR A 164 -19.16 2.71 6.86
CA TYR A 164 -17.91 3.34 7.35
C TYR A 164 -16.92 2.29 7.90
N SER A 165 -17.45 1.13 8.32
CA SER A 165 -16.71 -0.06 8.74
C SER A 165 -17.42 -1.33 8.22
N LYS A 166 -16.66 -2.39 7.97
CA LYS A 166 -17.19 -3.72 7.57
C LYS A 166 -16.27 -4.79 8.14
N LEU A 167 -16.82 -5.77 8.86
CA LEU A 167 -16.10 -6.97 9.32
C LEU A 167 -14.81 -6.63 10.10
N GLY A 168 -14.89 -5.66 11.02
CA GLY A 168 -13.72 -5.16 11.76
C GLY A 168 -12.73 -4.29 10.97
N CYS A 169 -12.90 -4.13 9.66
CA CYS A 169 -12.04 -3.28 8.82
C CYS A 169 -12.63 -1.88 8.64
N HIS A 170 -11.79 -0.85 8.81
CA HIS A 170 -12.09 0.56 8.54
C HIS A 170 -10.80 1.37 8.30
N SER A 171 -10.91 2.59 7.77
CA SER A 171 -9.76 3.50 7.56
C SER A 171 -9.80 4.76 8.45
N GLN A 172 -10.66 4.78 9.48
CA GLN A 172 -10.90 5.95 10.34
C GLN A 172 -9.65 6.54 11.00
N VAL A 173 -8.63 5.74 11.32
CA VAL A 173 -7.38 6.26 11.93
C VAL A 173 -6.65 7.19 10.96
N ALA A 174 -6.60 6.83 9.68
CA ALA A 174 -6.03 7.68 8.64
C ALA A 174 -6.95 8.88 8.36
N GLU A 175 -8.27 8.69 8.27
CA GLU A 175 -9.23 9.76 8.02
C GLU A 175 -9.21 10.85 9.13
N GLY A 176 -9.12 10.44 10.39
CA GLY A 176 -9.01 11.37 11.52
C GLY A 176 -7.72 12.21 11.45
N ASN A 177 -6.59 11.58 11.13
CA ASN A 177 -5.33 12.28 10.91
C ASN A 177 -5.36 13.18 9.66
N ASN A 178 -6.03 12.75 8.59
CA ASN A 178 -6.25 13.55 7.38
C ASN A 178 -7.07 14.81 7.68
N ARG A 179 -8.07 14.72 8.57
CA ARG A 179 -8.83 15.89 9.03
C ARG A 179 -7.96 16.87 9.81
N LEU A 180 -7.12 16.37 10.72
CA LEU A 180 -6.17 17.21 11.46
C LEU A 180 -5.18 17.90 10.52
N LEU A 181 -4.65 17.14 9.55
CA LEU A 181 -3.73 17.66 8.55
C LEU A 181 -4.38 18.78 7.72
N LYS A 182 -5.61 18.56 7.22
CA LYS A 182 -6.36 19.61 6.51
C LYS A 182 -6.57 20.87 7.35
N SER A 183 -6.94 20.70 8.62
CA SER A 183 -7.15 21.83 9.53
C SER A 183 -5.86 22.62 9.75
N ALA A 184 -4.73 21.93 9.96
CA ALA A 184 -3.43 22.58 10.14
C ALA A 184 -2.98 23.30 8.86
N PHE A 185 -3.10 22.65 7.70
CA PHE A 185 -2.72 23.25 6.42
C PHE A 185 -3.61 24.42 6.02
N SER A 186 -4.89 24.42 6.42
CA SER A 186 -5.76 25.59 6.25
C SER A 186 -5.22 26.85 6.93
N SER A 187 -4.46 26.69 8.03
CA SER A 187 -3.85 27.81 8.75
C SER A 187 -2.58 28.35 8.09
N TYR A 188 -1.85 27.51 7.34
CA TYR A 188 -0.57 27.88 6.73
C TYR A 188 -0.70 28.70 5.43
N CYS A 189 -1.93 29.03 4.98
CA CYS A 189 -2.20 29.53 3.63
C CYS A 189 -1.64 28.59 2.54
N TYR A 190 -1.80 28.96 1.27
CA TYR A 190 -1.34 28.12 0.15
C TYR A 190 0.17 27.83 0.23
N ILE A 191 0.53 26.54 0.25
CA ILE A 191 1.92 26.08 0.17
C ILE A 191 2.17 25.54 -1.23
N ARG A 192 3.27 25.98 -1.83
CA ARG A 192 3.75 25.48 -3.12
C ARG A 192 4.09 23.97 -3.03
N PRO A 193 3.69 23.13 -4.01
CA PRO A 193 3.95 21.69 -3.97
C PRO A 193 5.41 21.33 -3.72
N GLU A 194 6.36 22.11 -4.21
CA GLU A 194 7.81 21.91 -4.04
C GLU A 194 8.23 21.87 -2.56
N ASN A 195 7.51 22.58 -1.68
CA ASN A 195 7.77 22.60 -0.24
C ASN A 195 7.00 21.53 0.55
N SER A 196 6.05 20.84 -0.08
CA SER A 196 5.09 19.97 0.61
C SER A 196 5.75 18.88 1.48
N THR A 197 6.79 18.21 0.99
CA THR A 197 7.54 17.20 1.75
C THR A 197 8.08 17.77 3.06
N ARG A 198 8.60 19.01 3.06
CA ARG A 198 9.18 19.64 4.25
C ARG A 198 8.11 19.86 5.34
N TYR A 199 6.94 20.38 4.95
CA TYR A 199 5.82 20.63 5.87
C TYR A 199 5.18 19.33 6.37
N LEU A 200 5.00 18.34 5.50
CA LEU A 200 4.46 17.03 5.89
C LEU A 200 5.42 16.29 6.84
N ASN A 201 6.72 16.42 6.61
CA ASN A 201 7.73 15.84 7.49
C ASN A 201 7.73 16.49 8.87
N GLU A 202 7.58 17.82 8.93
CA GLU A 202 7.43 18.55 10.19
C GLU A 202 6.20 18.08 10.97
N PHE A 203 5.06 17.97 10.31
CA PHE A 203 3.84 17.53 10.96
C PHE A 203 3.93 16.07 11.44
N SER A 204 4.52 15.19 10.64
CA SER A 204 4.82 13.80 11.04
C SER A 204 5.74 13.76 12.25
N PHE A 205 6.80 14.58 12.25
CA PHE A 205 7.78 14.64 13.32
C PHE A 205 7.14 15.06 14.65
N LEU A 206 6.36 16.14 14.65
CA LEU A 206 5.70 16.63 15.86
C LEU A 206 4.71 15.61 16.42
N LYS A 207 3.96 14.96 15.54
CA LYS A 207 3.05 13.87 15.93
C LYS A 207 3.79 12.69 16.55
N ASN A 208 4.90 12.28 15.96
CA ASN A 208 5.65 11.12 16.43
C ASN A 208 6.47 11.42 17.68
N ALA A 209 6.88 12.67 17.89
CA ALA A 209 7.50 13.12 19.15
C ALA A 209 6.53 12.98 20.34
N HIS A 210 5.23 13.17 20.15
CA HIS A 210 4.24 12.91 21.21
C HIS A 210 4.06 11.42 21.52
N VAL A 211 4.40 10.54 20.57
CA VAL A 211 4.21 9.08 20.68
C VAL A 211 5.44 8.42 21.28
N PHE A 212 6.62 8.77 20.77
CA PHE A 212 7.90 8.16 21.16
C PHE A 212 8.65 8.97 22.23
N GLY A 213 8.34 10.25 22.39
CA GLY A 213 9.18 11.17 23.14
C GLY A 213 10.33 11.75 22.31
N LEU A 214 10.91 12.86 22.79
CA LEU A 214 12.06 13.51 22.16
C LEU A 214 13.41 12.94 22.65
N ASP A 215 13.40 12.26 23.79
CA ASP A 215 14.51 11.53 24.41
C ASP A 215 15.12 10.50 23.44
N VAL A 216 14.28 9.76 22.73
CA VAL A 216 14.72 8.75 21.75
C VAL A 216 15.53 9.37 20.58
N ILE A 217 15.39 10.68 20.34
CA ILE A 217 16.22 11.38 19.36
C ILE A 217 17.63 11.65 19.92
N CYS A 218 17.71 11.95 21.22
CA CYS A 218 18.92 12.37 21.94
C CYS A 218 19.87 11.21 22.25
N GLU A 219 19.35 9.98 22.47
CA GLU A 219 20.14 8.80 22.85
C GLU A 219 21.24 8.41 21.84
N ASN A 220 21.20 8.95 20.62
CA ASN A 220 22.21 8.69 19.58
C ASN A 220 23.32 9.76 19.47
N ALA A 221 23.42 10.70 20.40
CA ALA A 221 24.65 11.51 20.52
C ALA A 221 25.81 10.71 21.14
N ASP A 222 25.51 9.67 21.92
CA ASP A 222 26.48 8.91 22.72
C ASP A 222 26.82 7.51 22.19
N VAL A 223 26.25 7.06 21.06
CA VAL A 223 26.52 5.74 20.45
C VAL A 223 27.91 5.64 19.75
N LEU A 224 28.85 6.50 20.15
CA LEU A 224 30.30 6.26 19.97
C LEU A 224 30.95 5.63 21.22
N ALA A 225 30.19 5.34 22.27
CA ALA A 225 30.64 4.57 23.43
C ALA A 225 29.67 3.41 23.68
N GLY A 226 30.18 2.19 23.57
CA GLY A 226 29.39 0.96 23.54
C GLY A 226 28.63 0.64 24.83
N GLY A 227 27.63 -0.23 24.68
CA GLY A 227 26.86 -0.82 25.77
C GLY A 227 25.57 -1.44 25.24
N ASP A 228 25.56 -2.76 25.14
CA ASP A 228 24.42 -3.60 24.79
C ASP A 228 23.39 -3.56 25.92
N ASP A 229 22.11 -3.26 25.65
CA ASP A 229 20.99 -3.63 26.52
C ASP A 229 19.63 -3.56 25.77
N GLY A 230 19.06 -4.74 25.54
CA GLY A 230 17.78 -4.95 24.87
C GLY A 230 16.57 -4.57 25.72
N GLY A 231 16.05 -3.36 25.53
CA GLY A 231 14.76 -2.90 26.06
C GLY A 231 13.63 -3.04 25.04
N GLY A 232 12.94 -4.18 25.02
CA GLY A 232 11.79 -4.39 24.14
C GLY A 232 10.57 -3.57 24.55
N VAL A 233 10.21 -2.55 23.76
CA VAL A 233 9.01 -1.72 23.99
C VAL A 233 7.73 -2.55 23.82
N ARG A 234 6.99 -2.74 24.91
CA ARG A 234 5.66 -3.36 24.94
C ARG A 234 4.62 -2.24 24.90
N TRP A 235 3.83 -2.19 23.83
CA TRP A 235 2.81 -1.15 23.56
C TRP A 235 1.54 -1.29 24.41
N GLY A 236 1.71 -1.31 25.73
CA GLY A 236 0.59 -1.34 26.67
C GLY A 236 1.02 -0.90 28.05
N SER A 237 1.29 0.41 28.23
CA SER A 237 1.21 1.15 29.51
C SER A 237 1.63 2.63 29.38
N PHE A 238 1.20 3.34 28.34
CA PHE A 238 1.32 4.81 28.31
C PHE A 238 -0.03 5.45 27.91
N ARG A 239 -1.05 5.22 28.74
CA ARG A 239 -2.07 6.26 28.96
C ARG A 239 -1.57 7.08 30.14
N ALA A 240 -0.91 8.20 29.86
CA ALA A 240 -0.82 9.26 30.86
C ALA A 240 -2.25 9.84 30.99
N GLU A 241 -2.88 9.62 32.14
CA GLU A 241 -4.08 10.34 32.52
C GLU A 241 -3.78 11.84 32.49
N THR A 242 -4.60 12.58 31.75
CA THR A 242 -4.51 14.04 31.68
C THR A 242 -5.08 14.63 32.97
N GLU A 243 -4.30 14.62 34.04
CA GLU A 243 -4.55 15.48 35.20
C GLU A 243 -3.71 16.75 35.10
N GLY A 244 -4.37 17.88 35.33
CA GLY A 244 -3.88 19.22 35.01
C GLY A 244 -2.56 19.57 35.68
N LEU A 245 -1.73 20.33 34.95
CA LEU A 245 -0.55 20.99 35.50
C LEU A 245 -0.95 21.84 36.72
N LYS A 246 -0.52 21.39 37.90
CA LYS A 246 -0.34 22.25 39.06
C LYS A 246 1.03 21.99 39.66
N SER A 247 1.83 23.06 39.70
CA SER A 247 3.05 23.28 40.52
C SER A 247 4.39 22.79 39.92
N PRO A 248 5.52 23.40 40.36
CA PRO A 248 6.33 24.31 39.55
C PRO A 248 7.52 23.61 38.89
N THR A 249 7.84 24.02 37.67
CA THR A 249 9.03 23.60 36.94
C THR A 249 10.29 23.96 37.74
N VAL A 250 10.93 22.95 38.33
CA VAL A 250 12.25 23.06 38.94
C VAL A 250 13.25 23.32 37.80
N GLY A 251 13.85 24.50 37.82
CA GLY A 251 14.91 24.87 36.89
C GLY A 251 16.13 23.98 37.09
N ILE A 252 16.42 23.14 36.09
CA ILE A 252 17.70 22.44 36.00
C ILE A 252 18.67 23.41 35.34
N GLY A 253 19.70 23.79 36.10
CA GLY A 253 20.72 24.75 35.71
C GLY A 253 21.36 24.43 34.35
N ALA A 254 21.61 25.49 33.59
CA ALA A 254 22.25 25.45 32.29
C ALA A 254 23.63 24.78 32.37
N LYS A 255 23.73 23.51 31.98
CA LYS A 255 24.97 22.99 31.41
C LYS A 255 25.10 23.62 30.02
N GLY A 256 26.10 24.48 29.87
CA GLY A 256 26.41 25.11 28.58
C GLY A 256 26.60 24.05 27.52
N TYR A 257 25.71 24.03 26.53
CA TYR A 257 25.89 23.29 25.30
C TYR A 257 26.96 24.01 24.49
N GLU A 258 28.22 23.60 24.62
CA GLU A 258 29.24 23.99 23.64
C GLU A 258 28.84 23.39 22.29
N LEU A 259 28.40 24.24 21.38
CA LEU A 259 28.27 23.92 19.96
C LEU A 259 29.64 23.46 19.46
N LYS A 260 29.80 22.15 19.21
CA LYS A 260 30.93 21.64 18.42
C LYS A 260 30.98 22.42 17.12
N LYS A 261 31.98 23.30 16.98
CA LYS A 261 32.29 23.96 15.71
C LYS A 261 32.71 22.87 14.74
N ASN A 262 31.83 22.53 13.81
CA ASN A 262 32.21 21.70 12.68
C ASN A 262 33.09 22.54 11.74
N ASP A 263 34.33 22.13 11.53
CA ASP A 263 35.28 22.71 10.57
C ASP A 263 34.92 22.41 9.09
N LEU A 264 33.65 22.11 8.82
CA LEU A 264 33.13 22.03 7.46
C LEU A 264 32.87 23.44 6.98
N SER A 265 33.86 23.96 6.25
CA SER A 265 33.85 25.23 5.54
C SER A 265 32.45 25.62 5.01
N SER A 266 32.14 26.89 5.21
CA SER A 266 30.91 27.64 4.94
C SER A 266 30.42 27.64 3.47
N LYS A 267 30.20 26.47 2.87
CA LYS A 267 29.50 26.34 1.59
C LYS A 267 28.19 25.56 1.76
N ASN A 268 27.08 26.30 1.81
CA ASN A 268 25.73 25.90 1.39
C ASN A 268 25.19 24.53 1.86
N TRP A 269 25.68 23.96 2.97
CA TRP A 269 25.24 22.66 3.47
C TRP A 269 23.73 22.62 3.77
N PHE A 270 23.21 23.68 4.41
CA PHE A 270 21.79 23.81 4.72
C PHE A 270 20.96 23.92 3.44
N HIS A 271 21.45 24.66 2.46
CA HIS A 271 20.77 24.83 1.18
C HIS A 271 20.76 23.51 0.37
N SER A 272 21.83 22.71 0.45
CA SER A 272 21.88 21.37 -0.13
C SER A 272 20.87 20.42 0.53
N LEU A 273 20.85 20.37 1.87
CA LEU A 273 19.89 19.56 2.63
C LEU A 273 18.44 20.02 2.42
N ALA A 274 18.20 21.33 2.35
CA ALA A 274 16.88 21.84 2.04
C ALA A 274 16.43 21.32 0.68
N LYS A 275 17.27 21.43 -0.35
CA LYS A 275 17.01 20.91 -1.71
C LYS A 275 16.76 19.40 -1.74
N GLU A 276 17.45 18.62 -0.92
CA GLU A 276 17.24 17.16 -0.83
C GLU A 276 15.80 16.81 -0.42
N PHE A 277 15.21 17.61 0.48
CA PHE A 277 13.82 17.44 0.91
C PHE A 277 12.82 18.25 0.08
N GLU A 278 13.22 18.76 -1.07
CA GLU A 278 12.29 19.36 -2.03
C GLU A 278 11.44 18.28 -2.69
N TYR A 279 10.16 18.55 -2.79
CA TYR A 279 9.27 17.69 -3.56
C TYR A 279 9.42 18.03 -5.05
N PHE A 280 9.73 17.02 -5.86
CA PHE A 280 9.78 17.20 -7.32
C PHE A 280 8.43 16.79 -7.92
N PRO A 281 7.61 17.76 -8.38
CA PRO A 281 6.37 17.44 -9.06
C PRO A 281 6.66 16.75 -10.39
N GLU A 282 5.97 15.64 -10.67
CA GLU A 282 6.04 14.97 -11.97
C GLU A 282 5.62 15.95 -13.10
N THR A 283 6.49 16.18 -14.08
CA THR A 283 6.18 16.92 -15.32
C THR A 283 5.36 16.05 -16.27
N GLU A 284 4.47 16.67 -17.06
CA GLU A 284 3.52 15.94 -17.93
C GLU A 284 4.18 14.94 -18.89
N SER A 285 5.41 15.18 -19.34
CA SER A 285 6.17 14.27 -20.23
C SER A 285 6.55 12.94 -19.57
N SER A 286 6.50 12.84 -18.24
CA SER A 286 6.70 11.59 -17.50
C SER A 286 5.42 10.76 -17.34
N ARG A 287 4.24 11.32 -17.65
CA ARG A 287 2.95 10.63 -17.51
C ARG A 287 2.82 9.42 -18.44
N ASP A 288 3.53 9.44 -19.57
CA ASP A 288 3.49 8.40 -20.60
C ASP A 288 4.67 7.42 -20.54
N ASN A 289 5.69 7.68 -19.73
CA ASN A 289 6.94 6.91 -19.72
C ASN A 289 7.18 6.06 -18.47
N PHE A 290 6.20 5.92 -17.56
CA PHE A 290 6.28 4.86 -16.56
C PHE A 290 5.87 3.51 -17.17
N THR A 291 6.83 2.92 -17.88
CA THR A 291 6.85 1.57 -18.49
C THR A 291 6.83 0.42 -17.47
N PHE A 292 6.50 0.70 -16.20
CA PHE A 292 6.27 -0.33 -15.21
C PHE A 292 4.85 -0.18 -14.71
N GLN A 293 4.03 -1.18 -15.00
CA GLN A 293 2.73 -1.42 -14.37
C GLN A 293 1.64 -0.47 -14.86
N SER A 294 0.73 -1.02 -15.67
CA SER A 294 -0.60 -0.44 -15.80
C SER A 294 -1.11 -0.18 -14.38
N GLY A 295 -1.72 0.97 -14.10
CA GLY A 295 -2.16 1.35 -12.74
C GLY A 295 -3.16 0.42 -12.04
N PHE A 296 -3.30 -0.82 -12.52
CA PHE A 296 -4.20 -1.87 -12.10
C PHE A 296 -3.51 -3.16 -11.65
N SER A 297 -2.29 -3.51 -12.12
CA SER A 297 -1.62 -4.78 -11.76
C SER A 297 -0.08 -4.73 -11.84
N LEU A 298 0.57 -5.65 -11.13
CA LEU A 298 2.01 -5.89 -11.18
C LEU A 298 2.42 -6.56 -12.51
N LEU A 299 3.59 -6.18 -13.05
CA LEU A 299 4.21 -6.80 -14.23
C LEU A 299 5.33 -7.73 -13.80
N ASN A 300 5.63 -8.73 -14.62
CA ASN A 300 6.80 -9.59 -14.42
C ASN A 300 8.09 -8.80 -14.73
N PRO A 301 9.08 -8.76 -13.82
CA PRO A 301 10.37 -8.11 -14.06
C PRO A 301 11.14 -8.77 -15.21
N GLN A 302 11.92 -8.01 -15.98
CA GLN A 302 12.70 -8.58 -17.09
C GLN A 302 13.72 -9.63 -16.63
N ALA A 303 14.26 -9.48 -15.41
CA ALA A 303 15.15 -10.47 -14.79
C ALA A 303 14.45 -11.81 -14.53
N SER A 304 13.14 -11.82 -14.26
CA SER A 304 12.38 -13.04 -13.95
C SER A 304 12.18 -13.96 -15.18
N PHE A 305 12.51 -13.50 -16.38
CA PHE A 305 12.47 -14.32 -17.59
C PHE A 305 13.73 -15.18 -17.76
N GLN A 306 14.80 -14.90 -17.00
CA GLN A 306 16.02 -15.70 -17.03
C GLN A 306 15.76 -17.05 -16.34
N ASN A 307 16.19 -18.16 -16.96
CA ASN A 307 16.05 -19.53 -16.46
C ASN A 307 14.60 -20.07 -16.36
N VAL A 308 13.66 -19.47 -17.08
CA VAL A 308 12.25 -19.92 -17.11
C VAL A 308 11.96 -20.74 -18.37
N SER A 309 11.10 -21.77 -18.26
CA SER A 309 10.67 -22.56 -19.41
C SER A 309 10.03 -21.69 -20.49
N VAL A 310 10.26 -22.01 -21.77
CA VAL A 310 9.75 -21.24 -22.93
C VAL A 310 8.24 -21.00 -22.85
N LEU A 311 7.48 -22.01 -22.41
CA LEU A 311 6.03 -21.91 -22.24
C LEU A 311 5.62 -20.90 -21.16
N LEU A 312 6.33 -20.89 -20.02
CA LEU A 312 6.05 -19.96 -18.93
C LEU A 312 6.46 -18.53 -19.31
N ALA A 313 7.61 -18.35 -19.97
CA ALA A 313 8.06 -17.05 -20.45
C ALA A 313 7.06 -16.43 -21.45
N LYS A 314 6.49 -17.24 -22.35
CA LYS A 314 5.44 -16.80 -23.29
C LYS A 314 4.20 -16.26 -22.56
N GLU A 315 3.74 -16.96 -21.53
CA GLU A 315 2.56 -16.55 -20.75
C GLU A 315 2.84 -15.32 -19.88
N MET A 316 4.04 -15.20 -19.31
CA MET A 316 4.47 -14.00 -18.57
C MET A 316 4.56 -12.77 -19.47
N LYS A 317 5.03 -12.94 -20.72
CA LYS A 317 5.07 -11.88 -21.72
C LYS A 317 3.66 -11.46 -22.14
N ALA A 318 2.77 -12.42 -22.39
CA ALA A 318 1.37 -12.14 -22.70
C ALA A 318 0.64 -11.38 -21.57
N HIS A 319 0.94 -11.69 -20.31
CA HIS A 319 0.46 -10.90 -19.16
C HIS A 319 0.98 -9.46 -19.24
N ASN A 320 2.28 -9.27 -19.44
CA ASN A 320 2.86 -7.92 -19.52
C ASN A 320 2.21 -7.12 -20.67
N GLU A 321 2.09 -7.72 -21.85
CA GLU A 321 1.44 -7.14 -23.03
C GLU A 321 -0.02 -6.73 -22.75
N PHE A 322 -0.80 -7.60 -22.09
CA PHE A 322 -2.21 -7.34 -21.77
C PHE A 322 -2.41 -6.08 -20.91
N TRP A 323 -1.52 -5.86 -19.94
CA TRP A 323 -1.61 -4.72 -19.04
C TRP A 323 -1.03 -3.45 -19.66
N THR A 324 -0.02 -3.55 -20.51
CA THR A 324 0.51 -2.41 -21.27
C THR A 324 -0.43 -1.94 -22.38
N ASP A 325 -1.27 -2.82 -22.92
CA ASP A 325 -2.21 -2.50 -24.00
C ASP A 325 -3.31 -1.53 -23.54
N GLN A 326 -3.25 -0.30 -24.05
CA GLN A 326 -4.19 0.77 -23.74
C GLN A 326 -5.60 0.53 -24.31
N ASN A 327 -5.75 -0.35 -25.30
CA ASN A 327 -7.02 -0.59 -26.01
C ASN A 327 -7.94 -1.60 -25.32
N ARG A 328 -7.50 -2.22 -24.21
CA ARG A 328 -8.31 -3.21 -23.49
C ARG A 328 -9.45 -2.56 -22.69
N THR A 329 -10.60 -3.22 -22.70
CA THR A 329 -11.79 -2.69 -22.02
C THR A 329 -11.65 -2.76 -20.49
N PRO A 330 -12.20 -1.78 -19.73
CA PRO A 330 -12.18 -1.82 -18.26
C PRO A 330 -12.81 -3.07 -17.65
N ILE A 331 -13.77 -3.68 -18.35
CA ILE A 331 -14.47 -4.90 -17.92
C ILE A 331 -13.51 -6.11 -17.97
N GLN A 332 -12.75 -6.25 -19.07
CA GLN A 332 -11.75 -7.32 -19.21
C GLN A 332 -10.69 -7.20 -18.12
N ARG A 333 -10.14 -6.00 -17.90
CA ARG A 333 -9.15 -5.75 -16.85
C ARG A 333 -9.66 -6.09 -15.44
N ARG A 334 -10.89 -5.68 -15.11
CA ARG A 334 -11.51 -6.03 -13.81
C ARG A 334 -11.69 -7.53 -13.62
N LYS A 335 -12.12 -8.25 -14.66
CA LYS A 335 -12.29 -9.71 -14.61
C LYS A 335 -10.96 -10.40 -14.38
N GLU A 336 -9.93 -10.01 -15.13
CA GLU A 336 -8.59 -10.57 -14.99
C GLU A 336 -7.98 -10.28 -13.61
N LEU A 337 -8.13 -9.03 -13.11
CA LEU A 337 -7.68 -8.67 -11.77
C LEU A 337 -8.31 -9.55 -10.68
N LYS A 338 -9.59 -9.92 -10.81
CA LYS A 338 -10.25 -10.84 -9.88
C LYS A 338 -9.60 -12.22 -9.89
N HIS A 339 -9.23 -12.73 -11.06
CA HIS A 339 -8.53 -14.01 -11.16
C HIS A 339 -7.12 -13.95 -10.58
N GLN A 340 -6.38 -12.86 -10.83
CA GLN A 340 -5.06 -12.64 -10.22
C GLN A 340 -5.14 -12.57 -8.69
N LYS A 341 -6.12 -11.82 -8.15
CA LYS A 341 -6.43 -11.76 -6.72
C LYS A 341 -6.63 -13.14 -6.13
N THR A 342 -7.50 -13.92 -6.76
CA THR A 342 -7.77 -15.31 -6.37
C THR A 342 -6.51 -16.16 -6.46
N ALA A 343 -5.70 -15.97 -7.50
CA ALA A 343 -4.50 -16.75 -7.74
C ALA A 343 -3.42 -16.51 -6.69
N SER A 344 -3.11 -15.26 -6.30
CA SER A 344 -2.10 -15.07 -5.25
C SER A 344 -2.61 -15.42 -3.85
N LYS A 345 -3.93 -15.34 -3.58
CA LYS A 345 -4.50 -15.93 -2.36
C LYS A 345 -4.24 -17.43 -2.25
N ILE A 346 -4.52 -18.18 -3.34
CA ILE A 346 -4.23 -19.62 -3.40
C ILE A 346 -2.72 -19.86 -3.26
N TRP A 347 -1.89 -19.03 -3.91
CA TRP A 347 -0.43 -19.17 -3.86
C TRP A 347 0.14 -18.95 -2.46
N ASN A 348 -0.33 -17.91 -1.76
CA ASN A 348 0.11 -17.58 -0.41
C ASN A 348 -0.28 -18.68 0.56
N LEU A 349 -1.53 -19.17 0.49
CA LEU A 349 -2.00 -20.28 1.32
C LEU A 349 -1.15 -21.54 1.16
N ILE A 350 -0.78 -21.90 -0.08
CA ILE A 350 0.03 -23.10 -0.35
C ILE A 350 1.53 -22.86 -0.03
N SER A 351 1.99 -21.61 -0.08
CA SER A 351 3.37 -21.24 0.22
C SER A 351 3.71 -21.34 1.71
N ASP A 352 2.75 -21.00 2.57
CA ASP A 352 2.91 -21.16 4.03
C ASP A 352 3.01 -22.65 4.41
N GLY A 353 2.46 -23.53 3.57
CA GLY A 353 2.47 -24.96 3.77
C GLY A 353 1.58 -25.39 4.93
N LYS A 354 1.46 -26.72 5.11
CA LYS A 354 0.92 -27.29 6.35
C LYS A 354 2.07 -27.58 7.30
N GLU A 355 1.79 -27.56 8.60
CA GLU A 355 2.75 -27.91 9.67
C GLU A 355 3.50 -29.23 9.39
N ASN A 356 2.85 -30.18 8.71
CA ASN A 356 3.40 -31.50 8.38
C ASN A 356 3.98 -31.61 6.96
N GLY A 357 4.11 -30.51 6.22
CA GLY A 357 4.57 -30.50 4.81
C GLY A 357 3.64 -31.24 3.83
N SER A 358 2.41 -31.51 4.26
CA SER A 358 1.41 -32.26 3.50
C SER A 358 0.68 -31.40 2.46
N TYR A 359 -0.02 -32.05 1.53
CA TYR A 359 -0.69 -31.38 0.42
C TYR A 359 -1.99 -30.72 0.90
N HIS A 360 -2.31 -29.53 0.36
CA HIS A 360 -3.65 -28.96 0.51
C HIS A 360 -4.58 -29.57 -0.53
N SER A 361 -5.77 -30.04 -0.11
CA SER A 361 -6.78 -30.49 -1.07
C SER A 361 -7.43 -29.30 -1.77
N VAL A 362 -7.96 -29.50 -2.98
CA VAL A 362 -8.69 -28.43 -3.70
C VAL A 362 -9.91 -27.99 -2.89
N SER A 363 -10.63 -28.93 -2.28
CA SER A 363 -11.84 -28.61 -1.51
C SER A 363 -11.50 -27.82 -0.25
N GLU A 364 -10.43 -28.17 0.46
CA GLU A 364 -9.93 -27.40 1.61
C GLU A 364 -9.53 -25.98 1.23
N VAL A 365 -8.79 -25.80 0.12
CA VAL A 365 -8.44 -24.46 -0.39
C VAL A 365 -9.71 -23.65 -0.72
N CYS A 366 -10.70 -24.28 -1.35
CA CYS A 366 -11.96 -23.60 -1.69
C CYS A 366 -12.74 -23.20 -0.43
N ASN A 367 -12.76 -24.04 0.60
CA ASN A 367 -13.45 -23.78 1.85
C ASN A 367 -12.74 -22.69 2.66
N LEU A 368 -11.42 -22.76 2.83
CA LEU A 368 -10.64 -21.80 3.61
C LEU A 368 -10.65 -20.38 3.02
N LEU A 369 -10.66 -20.28 1.68
CA LEU A 369 -10.66 -19.00 0.97
C LEU A 369 -12.06 -18.53 0.57
N ASN A 370 -13.10 -19.34 0.83
CA ASN A 370 -14.47 -19.10 0.39
C ASN A 370 -14.57 -18.80 -1.13
N ILE A 371 -13.88 -19.63 -1.93
CA ILE A 371 -13.82 -19.50 -3.41
C ILE A 371 -14.61 -20.62 -4.06
N HIS A 372 -15.38 -20.28 -5.09
CA HIS A 372 -16.07 -21.27 -5.90
C HIS A 372 -15.08 -22.20 -6.64
N LYS A 373 -15.32 -23.51 -6.55
CA LYS A 373 -14.43 -24.56 -7.11
C LYS A 373 -14.07 -24.36 -8.58
N VAL A 374 -14.99 -23.86 -9.40
CA VAL A 374 -14.73 -23.57 -10.83
C VAL A 374 -13.65 -22.50 -11.01
N SER A 375 -13.67 -21.45 -10.19
CA SER A 375 -12.69 -20.36 -10.25
C SER A 375 -11.31 -20.83 -9.80
N ALA A 376 -11.24 -21.62 -8.72
CA ALA A 376 -10.00 -22.22 -8.26
C ALA A 376 -9.43 -23.19 -9.31
N MET A 377 -10.26 -24.07 -9.88
CA MET A 377 -9.84 -25.04 -10.90
C MET A 377 -9.32 -24.39 -12.19
N LEU A 378 -9.86 -23.24 -12.59
CA LEU A 378 -9.36 -22.48 -13.74
C LEU A 378 -7.88 -22.08 -13.54
N ILE A 379 -7.55 -21.55 -12.36
CA ILE A 379 -6.19 -21.14 -11.99
C ILE A 379 -5.26 -22.36 -11.88
N LEU A 380 -5.69 -23.38 -11.14
CA LEU A 380 -4.89 -24.58 -10.89
C LEU A 380 -4.58 -25.37 -12.17
N ARG A 381 -5.52 -25.45 -13.12
CA ARG A 381 -5.27 -26.08 -14.44
C ARG A 381 -4.16 -25.38 -15.20
N LYS A 382 -4.13 -24.03 -15.16
CA LYS A 382 -3.08 -23.25 -15.81
C LYS A 382 -1.73 -23.49 -15.13
N TRP A 383 -1.68 -23.50 -13.80
CA TRP A 383 -0.47 -23.79 -13.05
C TRP A 383 0.06 -25.21 -13.27
N LEU A 384 -0.81 -26.22 -13.39
CA LEU A 384 -0.40 -27.59 -13.73
C LEU A 384 0.21 -27.69 -15.12
N LYS A 385 -0.41 -27.02 -16.12
CA LYS A 385 0.13 -26.96 -17.49
C LYS A 385 1.53 -26.33 -17.52
N LEU A 386 1.75 -25.31 -16.69
CA LEU A 386 3.02 -24.59 -16.57
C LEU A 386 3.99 -25.20 -15.54
N LYS A 387 3.64 -26.36 -14.94
CA LYS A 387 4.45 -27.08 -13.94
C LYS A 387 4.84 -26.22 -12.72
N LEU A 388 3.99 -25.26 -12.33
CA LEU A 388 4.20 -24.41 -11.15
C LEU A 388 3.86 -25.11 -9.83
N ILE A 389 2.95 -26.08 -9.92
CA ILE A 389 2.47 -26.89 -8.80
C ILE A 389 2.53 -28.38 -9.13
N GLU A 390 2.62 -29.18 -8.08
CA GLU A 390 2.54 -30.64 -8.16
C GLU A 390 1.17 -31.11 -7.73
N LYS A 391 0.66 -32.11 -8.46
CA LYS A 391 -0.62 -32.77 -8.21
C LYS A 391 -0.35 -34.14 -7.61
N ARG A 392 -0.95 -34.42 -6.44
CA ARG A 392 -0.97 -35.75 -5.83
C ARG A 392 -2.41 -36.21 -5.60
N ARG A 393 -2.68 -37.51 -5.77
CA ARG A 393 -3.99 -38.08 -5.41
C ARG A 393 -4.08 -38.24 -3.89
N ILE A 394 -5.17 -37.77 -3.28
CA ILE A 394 -5.41 -37.88 -1.83
C ILE A 394 -6.25 -39.12 -1.49
N ASN A 395 -7.22 -39.50 -2.33
CA ASN A 395 -8.11 -40.64 -2.05
C ASN A 395 -7.66 -41.94 -2.73
N GLN A 396 -7.63 -43.04 -1.96
CA GLN A 396 -7.22 -44.38 -2.39
C GLN A 396 -8.25 -45.12 -3.26
N ALA A 397 -9.54 -44.78 -3.18
CA ALA A 397 -10.58 -45.47 -3.93
C ALA A 397 -10.56 -45.13 -5.43
N SER A 398 -10.41 -46.14 -6.30
CA SER A 398 -10.33 -46.03 -7.77
C SER A 398 -11.60 -45.45 -8.41
N TYR A 399 -12.76 -45.64 -7.78
CA TYR A 399 -14.09 -45.33 -8.31
C TYR A 399 -14.63 -43.95 -7.95
N ASN A 400 -14.05 -43.24 -6.98
CA ASN A 400 -14.54 -41.92 -6.62
C ASN A 400 -14.04 -40.84 -7.60
N ARG A 401 -14.92 -40.47 -8.56
CA ARG A 401 -14.68 -39.45 -9.59
C ARG A 401 -14.85 -38.00 -9.10
N THR A 402 -15.18 -37.76 -7.82
CA THR A 402 -15.01 -36.43 -7.23
C THR A 402 -13.52 -36.19 -7.00
N ILE A 403 -12.83 -35.87 -8.09
CA ILE A 403 -11.37 -35.73 -8.19
C ILE A 403 -10.93 -34.54 -7.33
N ASP A 404 -10.79 -34.78 -6.03
CA ASP A 404 -10.02 -33.93 -5.14
C ASP A 404 -8.57 -34.41 -5.17
N PHE A 405 -7.66 -33.46 -5.34
CA PHE A 405 -6.23 -33.75 -5.44
C PHE A 405 -5.46 -32.77 -4.58
N GLY A 406 -4.37 -33.28 -4.02
CA GLY A 406 -3.43 -32.52 -3.25
C GLY A 406 -2.60 -31.63 -4.17
N ILE A 407 -2.42 -30.40 -3.74
CA ILE A 407 -1.59 -29.40 -4.40
C ILE A 407 -0.40 -29.08 -3.50
N LYS A 408 0.79 -29.02 -4.11
CA LYS A 408 2.01 -28.53 -3.47
C LYS A 408 2.74 -27.59 -4.41
N LYS A 409 3.31 -26.52 -3.84
CA LYS A 409 4.11 -25.54 -4.57
C LYS A 409 5.41 -26.15 -5.07
N LYS A 410 5.77 -25.87 -6.32
CA LYS A 410 7.04 -26.29 -6.95
C LYS A 410 7.94 -25.12 -7.33
N ALA A 411 7.37 -24.07 -7.92
CA ALA A 411 8.14 -22.88 -8.29
C ALA A 411 8.48 -22.04 -7.05
N LYS A 412 9.65 -21.39 -7.06
CA LYS A 412 10.12 -20.55 -5.95
C LYS A 412 9.29 -19.26 -5.83
N GLU A 413 9.11 -18.59 -6.95
CA GLU A 413 8.41 -17.31 -7.07
C GLU A 413 7.04 -17.45 -7.72
N PHE A 414 6.16 -16.49 -7.46
CA PHE A 414 4.84 -16.42 -8.08
C PHE A 414 4.92 -15.64 -9.41
N PRO A 415 4.80 -16.29 -10.58
CA PRO A 415 4.74 -15.57 -11.84
C PRO A 415 3.37 -14.93 -12.03
N PHE A 416 3.33 -13.70 -12.54
CA PHE A 416 2.08 -13.09 -12.97
C PHE A 416 1.66 -13.64 -14.32
N LEU A 417 0.44 -14.18 -14.38
CA LEU A 417 -0.09 -14.87 -15.54
C LEU A 417 -1.47 -14.32 -15.87
N LEU A 418 -1.81 -14.37 -17.16
CA LEU A 418 -3.17 -14.14 -17.62
C LEU A 418 -4.02 -15.38 -17.34
N TYR A 419 -5.17 -15.29 -16.69
CA TYR A 419 -6.02 -16.47 -16.43
C TYR A 419 -7.21 -16.55 -17.39
N THR A 420 -7.58 -15.43 -18.00
CA THR A 420 -8.66 -15.36 -18.96
C THR A 420 -8.16 -15.50 -20.40
N ASN A 421 -8.84 -16.33 -21.18
CA ASN A 421 -8.68 -16.36 -22.63
C ASN A 421 -9.65 -15.33 -23.22
N PHE A 422 -9.25 -14.06 -23.30
CA PHE A 422 -10.00 -13.11 -24.09
C PHE A 422 -9.86 -13.50 -25.56
N LYS A 423 -10.98 -13.75 -26.25
CA LYS A 423 -10.94 -13.80 -27.72
C LYS A 423 -10.51 -12.42 -28.17
N ASP A 424 -9.39 -12.33 -28.89
CA ASP A 424 -9.05 -11.08 -29.55
C ASP A 424 -10.21 -10.71 -30.47
N LYS A 425 -10.56 -9.43 -30.50
CA LYS A 425 -11.46 -8.91 -31.53
C LYS A 425 -10.77 -9.29 -32.84
N LYS A 426 -11.38 -10.19 -33.63
CA LYS A 426 -10.95 -10.38 -35.01
C LYS A 426 -10.86 -8.98 -35.61
N SER A 427 -9.69 -8.58 -36.10
CA SER A 427 -9.63 -7.49 -37.06
C SER A 427 -10.65 -7.86 -38.13
N ASN A 428 -11.60 -6.97 -38.41
CA ASN A 428 -12.42 -7.13 -39.60
C ASN A 428 -11.50 -6.81 -40.78
N ASP A 429 -10.63 -7.76 -41.16
CA ASP A 429 -9.85 -7.72 -42.40
C ASP A 429 -10.79 -7.64 -43.64
N THR A 430 -12.10 -7.79 -43.45
CA THR A 430 -13.13 -7.55 -44.45
C THR A 430 -13.42 -6.08 -44.72
N LEU A 431 -12.97 -5.13 -43.89
CA LEU A 431 -13.15 -3.68 -44.15
C LEU A 431 -11.97 -3.03 -44.88
N GLU A 432 -10.78 -3.62 -44.86
CA GLU A 432 -9.61 -3.13 -45.62
C GLU A 432 -9.56 -3.63 -47.08
N ARG A 433 -10.55 -4.43 -47.51
CA ARG A 433 -10.72 -4.83 -48.92
C ARG A 433 -11.78 -4.03 -49.69
N LEU A 434 -12.31 -2.96 -49.09
CA LEU A 434 -13.31 -2.06 -49.70
C LEU A 434 -12.93 -0.58 -49.62
N GLN A 435 -11.65 -0.28 -49.40
CA GLN A 435 -11.00 0.98 -49.77
C GLN A 435 -9.94 0.68 -50.82
#